data_AF-A0A8X6T268-F1
#
_entry.id   AF-A0A8X6T268-F1
#
_cell.length_a   1.000
_cell.length_b   1.000
_cell.length_c   1.000
_cell.angle_alpha   90.00
_cell.angle_beta   90.00
_cell.angle_gamma   90.00
#
_symmetry.space_group_name_H-M   'P 1'
#
loop_
_entity.id
_entity.type
_entity.pdbx_description
1 polymer ?
#
loop_
_entity_poly.entity_id
_entity_poly.type
_entity_poly.pdbx_seq_one_letter_code
_entity_poly.pdbx_strand_id
1 'polypeptide(L)'
;MFKLRYFSNAWKIAVVIPILKHGKNPKLAESHRPISLLAILSKLAEKIISARLNDYLEKENILVPEQHGFRPRLSTTQPLLRVVEYIKDGIDRHQYTAAVFLDIQKAFDRIWHTGLLFRLIMYKIPPPLILLLKSYIVDRSFTVKINRTFSQVRPAKAGVVQGSILGPVLFNLYVNDILKSTNIMICMYADDTAILSRHYNPNTLTQNINEHLAHLEIWFSVWKIALNTTKTEAVFFTQRRPPPEITLQKPKNSLVSTHQIRRCYN
;
A
#
# COMPACT_ATOMS: atom_id res chain seq x y z
N MET A 1 -15.37 19.05 -17.69
CA MET A 1 -14.40 18.50 -16.71
C MET A 1 -12.96 18.96 -16.98
N PHE A 2 -12.29 18.53 -18.06
CA PHE A 2 -10.86 18.86 -18.28
C PHE A 2 -10.57 20.36 -18.53
N LYS A 3 -11.36 21.04 -19.37
CA LYS A 3 -11.22 22.50 -19.60
C LYS A 3 -11.46 23.32 -18.32
N LEU A 4 -12.47 22.90 -17.54
CA LEU A 4 -12.88 23.55 -16.30
C LEU A 4 -12.03 23.14 -15.08
N ARG A 5 -11.17 22.11 -15.22
CA ARG A 5 -10.35 21.54 -14.13
C ARG A 5 -11.16 21.21 -12.87
N TYR A 6 -12.42 20.80 -13.07
CA TYR A 6 -13.41 20.66 -12.02
C TYR A 6 -14.15 19.31 -12.11
N PHE A 7 -14.25 18.65 -10.96
CA PHE A 7 -15.02 17.42 -10.75
C PHE A 7 -16.34 17.76 -10.06
N SER A 8 -17.46 17.34 -10.66
CA SER A 8 -18.81 17.74 -10.21
C SER A 8 -19.09 17.34 -8.77
N ASN A 9 -19.59 18.29 -7.96
CA ASN A 9 -19.99 18.03 -6.58
C ASN A 9 -21.08 16.95 -6.46
N ALA A 10 -21.96 16.83 -7.45
CA ALA A 10 -22.98 15.78 -7.49
C ALA A 10 -22.38 14.36 -7.53
N TRP A 11 -21.12 14.22 -7.96
CA TRP A 11 -20.39 12.95 -8.06
C TRP A 11 -19.49 12.69 -6.84
N LYS A 12 -19.44 13.61 -5.88
CA LYS A 12 -18.58 13.52 -4.69
C LYS A 12 -19.25 12.87 -3.48
N ILE A 13 -20.51 12.44 -3.63
CA ILE A 13 -21.24 11.71 -2.58
C ILE A 13 -21.16 10.21 -2.88
N ALA A 14 -20.60 9.45 -1.94
CA ALA A 14 -20.54 7.99 -2.01
C ALA A 14 -21.58 7.34 -1.10
N VAL A 15 -22.17 6.23 -1.54
CA VAL A 15 -23.00 5.37 -0.69
C VAL A 15 -22.16 4.18 -0.24
N VAL A 16 -21.80 4.14 1.03
CA VAL A 16 -21.00 3.07 1.63
C VAL A 16 -21.91 1.92 2.03
N ILE A 17 -21.60 0.74 1.51
CA ILE A 17 -22.22 -0.53 1.91
C ILE A 17 -21.19 -1.34 2.69
N PRO A 18 -21.42 -1.62 3.99
CA PRO A 18 -20.54 -2.47 4.77
C PRO A 18 -20.73 -3.94 4.38
N ILE A 19 -19.66 -4.59 3.91
CA ILE A 19 -19.65 -6.03 3.59
C ILE A 19 -18.89 -6.77 4.68
N LEU A 20 -19.53 -7.76 5.30
CA LEU A 20 -18.90 -8.57 6.35
C LEU A 20 -17.74 -9.40 5.77
N LYS A 21 -16.57 -9.34 6.44
CA LYS A 21 -15.43 -10.22 6.16
C LYS A 21 -15.80 -11.64 6.55
N HIS A 22 -15.44 -12.60 5.70
CA HIS A 22 -15.72 -14.02 5.94
C HIS A 22 -15.20 -14.48 7.31
N GLY A 23 -16.04 -15.18 8.07
CA GLY A 23 -15.70 -15.74 9.38
C GLY A 23 -15.45 -14.72 10.50
N LYS A 24 -15.79 -13.44 10.32
CA LYS A 24 -15.62 -12.40 11.35
C LYS A 24 -16.93 -12.05 12.05
N ASN A 25 -16.83 -11.53 13.27
CA ASN A 25 -17.98 -11.19 14.11
C ASN A 25 -18.78 -10.01 13.50
N PRO A 26 -20.07 -10.19 13.17
CA PRO A 26 -20.92 -9.14 12.60
C PRO A 26 -21.17 -7.94 13.52
N LYS A 27 -20.91 -8.06 14.83
CA LYS A 27 -21.12 -6.96 15.78
C LYS A 27 -20.00 -5.92 15.77
N LEU A 28 -18.83 -6.26 15.21
CA LEU A 28 -17.66 -5.38 15.19
C LEU A 28 -17.58 -4.61 13.87
N ALA A 29 -17.44 -3.29 13.94
CA ALA A 29 -17.33 -2.43 12.75
C ALA A 29 -16.11 -2.79 11.88
N GLU A 30 -14.99 -3.14 12.51
CA GLU A 30 -13.75 -3.58 11.85
C GLU A 30 -13.87 -4.90 11.07
N SER A 31 -14.89 -5.70 11.37
CA SER A 31 -15.24 -6.90 10.61
C SER A 31 -15.82 -6.58 9.24
N HIS A 32 -16.17 -5.32 8.95
CA HIS A 32 -16.78 -4.93 7.69
C HIS A 32 -15.78 -4.22 6.77
N ARG A 33 -15.88 -4.48 5.46
CA ARG A 33 -15.22 -3.71 4.41
C ARG A 33 -16.20 -2.65 3.90
N PRO A 34 -15.85 -1.36 3.95
CA PRO A 34 -16.71 -0.30 3.43
C PRO A 34 -16.58 -0.22 1.91
N ILE A 35 -17.51 -0.80 1.15
CA ILE A 35 -17.52 -0.64 -0.32
C ILE A 35 -18.32 0.59 -0.69
N SER A 36 -17.70 1.52 -1.41
CA SER A 36 -18.36 2.75 -1.83
C SER A 36 -18.98 2.61 -3.21
N LEU A 37 -20.29 2.75 -3.28
CA LEU A 37 -21.01 2.93 -4.53
C LEU A 37 -20.92 4.39 -4.97
N LEU A 38 -20.31 4.58 -6.14
CA LEU A 38 -20.17 5.87 -6.80
C LEU A 38 -21.16 5.98 -7.95
N ALA A 39 -21.55 7.22 -8.28
CA ALA A 39 -22.38 7.49 -9.44
C ALA A 39 -21.73 6.94 -10.73
N ILE A 40 -22.53 6.40 -11.65
CA ILE A 40 -22.01 5.82 -12.91
C ILE A 40 -21.22 6.86 -13.71
N LEU A 41 -21.72 8.11 -13.77
CA LEU A 41 -21.02 9.21 -14.41
C LEU A 41 -19.68 9.56 -13.71
N SER A 42 -19.60 9.42 -12.39
CA SER A 42 -18.32 9.52 -11.64
C SER A 42 -17.34 8.49 -12.15
N LYS A 43 -17.75 7.22 -12.25
CA LYS A 43 -16.88 6.13 -12.72
C LYS A 43 -16.44 6.34 -14.17
N LEU A 44 -17.33 6.79 -15.05
CA LEU A 44 -16.96 7.10 -16.43
C LEU A 44 -15.91 8.22 -16.49
N ALA A 45 -16.12 9.30 -15.74
CA ALA A 45 -15.18 10.40 -15.63
C ALA A 45 -13.82 9.93 -15.07
N GLU A 46 -13.83 9.15 -14.00
CA GLU A 46 -12.63 8.57 -13.40
C GLU A 46 -11.85 7.69 -14.38
N LYS A 47 -12.54 6.89 -15.21
CA LYS A 47 -11.90 6.06 -16.23
C LYS A 47 -11.13 6.91 -17.25
N ILE A 48 -11.71 8.02 -17.70
CA ILE A 48 -11.06 8.93 -18.66
C ILE A 48 -9.87 9.64 -18.01
N ILE A 49 -10.00 10.09 -16.75
CA ILE A 49 -8.89 10.71 -16.02
C ILE A 49 -7.78 9.69 -15.78
N SER A 50 -8.12 8.47 -15.38
CA SER A 50 -7.18 7.40 -15.09
C SER A 50 -6.38 7.01 -16.33
N ALA A 51 -7.01 6.94 -17.51
CA ALA A 51 -6.32 6.66 -18.76
C ALA A 51 -5.25 7.72 -19.02
N ARG A 52 -5.63 9.01 -19.03
CA ARG A 52 -4.69 10.13 -19.26
C ARG A 52 -3.58 10.21 -18.22
N LEU A 53 -3.90 9.92 -16.96
CA LEU A 53 -2.90 9.90 -15.89
C LEU A 53 -1.92 8.76 -16.13
N ASN A 54 -2.40 7.54 -16.36
CA ASN A 54 -1.53 6.38 -16.61
C ASN A 54 -0.65 6.57 -17.85
N ASP A 55 -1.17 7.16 -18.94
CA ASP A 55 -0.38 7.47 -20.14
C ASP A 55 0.81 8.39 -19.80
N TYR A 56 0.57 9.40 -18.95
CA TYR A 56 1.63 10.30 -18.46
C TYR A 56 2.62 9.57 -17.54
N LEU A 57 2.13 8.75 -16.60
CA LEU A 57 2.96 7.99 -15.67
C LEU A 57 3.88 6.99 -16.39
N GLU A 58 3.38 6.37 -17.46
CA GLU A 58 4.13 5.43 -18.29
C GLU A 58 5.17 6.16 -19.13
N LYS A 59 4.78 7.24 -19.82
CA LYS A 59 5.68 8.03 -20.66
C LYS A 59 6.87 8.60 -19.89
N GLU A 60 6.63 9.10 -18.68
CA GLU A 60 7.67 9.71 -17.83
C GLU A 60 8.33 8.72 -16.87
N ASN A 61 7.97 7.42 -16.95
CA ASN A 61 8.48 6.35 -16.08
C ASN A 61 8.45 6.70 -14.58
N ILE A 62 7.31 7.23 -14.11
CA ILE A 62 7.19 7.76 -12.74
C ILE A 62 7.09 6.65 -11.69
N LEU A 63 6.35 5.58 -12.00
CA LEU A 63 6.06 4.53 -11.02
C LEU A 63 7.24 3.57 -10.84
N VAL A 64 7.68 3.38 -9.59
CA VAL A 64 8.80 2.51 -9.25
C VAL A 64 8.54 1.06 -9.67
N PRO A 65 9.56 0.35 -10.21
CA PRO A 65 9.38 -1.00 -10.74
C PRO A 65 9.01 -2.05 -9.68
N GLU A 66 9.24 -1.76 -8.40
CA GLU A 66 8.93 -2.64 -7.28
C GLU A 66 7.42 -2.71 -6.98
N GLN A 67 6.64 -1.70 -7.36
CA GLN A 67 5.18 -1.69 -7.23
C GLN A 67 4.53 -2.41 -8.40
N HIS A 68 3.87 -3.52 -8.14
CA HIS A 68 3.16 -4.34 -9.13
C HIS A 68 1.64 -4.22 -9.02
N GLY A 69 1.12 -3.78 -7.87
CA GLY A 69 -0.31 -3.64 -7.65
C GLY A 69 -0.92 -2.54 -8.50
N PHE A 70 -2.12 -2.79 -9.03
CA PHE A 70 -2.91 -1.82 -9.81
C PHE A 70 -2.20 -1.19 -11.00
N ARG A 71 -1.24 -1.90 -11.59
CA ARG A 71 -0.55 -1.49 -12.81
C ARG A 71 -0.97 -2.35 -13.99
N PRO A 72 -1.12 -1.75 -15.18
CA PRO A 72 -1.44 -2.51 -16.37
C PRO A 72 -0.32 -3.52 -16.64
N ARG A 73 -0.70 -4.73 -17.06
CA ARG A 73 0.20 -5.83 -17.47
C ARG A 73 1.12 -6.39 -16.37
N LEU A 74 0.89 -6.03 -15.10
CA LEU A 74 1.57 -6.65 -13.95
C LEU A 74 0.58 -7.50 -13.16
N SER A 75 1.06 -8.63 -12.64
CA SER A 75 0.27 -9.61 -11.89
C SER A 75 0.80 -9.79 -10.47
N THR A 76 0.06 -10.55 -9.66
CA THR A 76 0.54 -11.01 -8.34
C THR A 76 1.64 -12.07 -8.44
N THR A 77 1.74 -12.77 -9.58
CA THR A 77 2.69 -13.88 -9.74
C THR A 77 4.13 -13.41 -9.88
N GLN A 78 4.36 -12.25 -10.52
CA GLN A 78 5.69 -11.68 -10.70
C GLN A 78 6.39 -11.29 -9.38
N PRO A 79 5.78 -10.48 -8.48
CA PRO A 79 6.42 -10.13 -7.21
C PRO A 79 6.58 -11.36 -6.30
N LEU A 80 5.63 -12.30 -6.35
CA LEU A 80 5.74 -13.56 -5.59
C LEU A 80 6.92 -14.39 -6.08
N LEU A 81 7.07 -14.58 -7.39
CA LEU A 81 8.18 -15.32 -7.98
C LEU A 81 9.51 -14.68 -7.59
N ARG A 82 9.62 -13.34 -7.68
CA ARG A 82 10.82 -12.60 -7.28
C ARG A 82 11.21 -12.84 -5.82
N VAL A 83 10.23 -12.86 -4.91
CA VAL A 83 10.44 -13.17 -3.49
C VAL A 83 10.95 -14.61 -3.32
N VAL A 84 10.29 -15.57 -3.97
CA VAL A 84 10.66 -17.00 -3.89
C VAL A 84 12.05 -17.26 -4.44
N GLU A 85 12.39 -16.70 -5.61
CA GLU A 85 13.70 -16.83 -6.24
C GLU A 85 14.80 -16.22 -5.38
N TYR A 86 14.56 -15.05 -4.78
CA TYR A 86 15.53 -14.41 -3.89
C TYR A 86 15.85 -15.27 -2.66
N ILE A 87 14.82 -15.88 -2.07
CA ILE A 87 14.97 -16.80 -0.92
C ILE A 87 15.71 -18.07 -1.37
N LYS A 88 15.31 -18.66 -2.49
CA LYS A 88 15.90 -19.89 -3.01
C LYS A 88 17.38 -19.70 -3.36
N ASP A 89 17.74 -18.64 -4.08
CA ASP A 89 19.15 -18.35 -4.40
C ASP A 89 19.98 -18.06 -3.14
N GLY A 90 19.37 -17.50 -2.08
CA GLY A 90 20.02 -17.35 -0.77
C GLY A 90 20.32 -18.71 -0.13
N ILE A 91 19.36 -19.63 -0.19
CA ILE A 91 19.50 -21.01 0.30
C ILE A 91 20.59 -21.75 -0.48
N ASP A 92 20.55 -21.70 -1.80
CA ASP A 92 21.49 -22.40 -2.70
C ASP A 92 22.93 -21.92 -2.50
N ARG A 93 23.12 -20.65 -2.10
CA ARG A 93 24.43 -20.06 -1.78
C ARG A 93 24.82 -20.18 -0.31
N HIS A 94 24.08 -20.94 0.50
CA HIS A 94 24.29 -21.09 1.94
C HIS A 94 24.31 -19.75 2.71
N GLN A 95 23.55 -18.76 2.24
CA GLN A 95 23.31 -17.49 2.92
C GLN A 95 22.09 -17.58 3.83
N TYR A 96 22.03 -16.68 4.79
CA TYR A 96 20.82 -16.43 5.58
C TYR A 96 19.95 -15.42 4.83
N THR A 97 18.63 -15.62 4.86
CA THR A 97 17.67 -14.66 4.30
C THR A 97 16.64 -14.29 5.35
N ALA A 98 16.38 -12.99 5.52
CA ALA A 98 15.30 -12.49 6.35
C ALA A 98 14.28 -11.77 5.47
N ALA A 99 13.00 -11.97 5.75
CA ALA A 99 11.89 -11.30 5.09
C ALA A 99 10.96 -10.67 6.13
N VAL A 100 10.54 -9.43 5.90
CA VAL A 100 9.58 -8.71 6.72
C VAL A 100 8.41 -8.30 5.82
N PHE A 101 7.21 -8.72 6.19
CA PHE A 101 5.96 -8.45 5.48
C PHE A 101 5.17 -7.38 6.25
N LEU A 102 4.98 -6.22 5.62
CA LEU A 102 4.28 -5.08 6.18
C LEU A 102 2.84 -5.01 5.65
N ASP A 103 1.87 -4.84 6.54
CA ASP A 103 0.45 -4.56 6.24
C ASP A 103 0.17 -3.10 6.58
N ILE A 104 -0.21 -2.28 5.59
CA ILE A 104 -0.61 -0.89 5.83
C ILE A 104 -2.05 -0.87 6.35
N GLN A 105 -2.25 -0.25 7.51
CA GLN A 105 -3.57 -0.14 8.12
C GLN A 105 -4.47 0.84 7.36
N LYS A 106 -5.54 0.32 6.77
CA LYS A 106 -6.56 1.13 6.06
C LYS A 106 -5.92 2.05 5.00
N ALA A 107 -5.10 1.45 4.14
CA ALA A 107 -4.24 2.14 3.19
C ALA A 107 -4.97 3.21 2.34
N PHE A 108 -6.15 2.87 1.80
CA PHE A 108 -6.95 3.80 1.01
C PHE A 108 -7.65 4.88 1.84
N ASP A 109 -8.11 4.57 3.05
CA ASP A 109 -8.92 5.50 3.86
C ASP A 109 -8.07 6.59 4.55
N ARG A 110 -6.74 6.40 4.61
CA ARG A 110 -5.83 7.27 5.37
C ARG A 110 -4.92 8.16 4.53
N ILE A 111 -5.07 8.15 3.20
CA ILE A 111 -4.26 9.00 2.32
C ILE A 111 -4.42 10.47 2.73
N TRP A 112 -3.30 11.11 3.05
CA TRP A 112 -3.28 12.53 3.39
C TRP A 112 -3.34 13.36 2.11
N HIS A 113 -4.46 14.05 1.88
CA HIS A 113 -4.71 14.78 0.63
C HIS A 113 -3.64 15.83 0.31
N THR A 114 -3.20 16.63 1.28
CA THR A 114 -2.15 17.63 1.07
C THR A 114 -0.84 16.97 0.66
N GLY A 115 -0.46 15.86 1.31
CA GLY A 115 0.73 15.09 0.96
C GLY A 115 0.63 14.50 -0.45
N LEU A 116 -0.53 13.96 -0.83
CA LEU A 116 -0.76 13.46 -2.18
C LEU A 116 -0.61 14.57 -3.23
N LEU A 117 -1.20 15.74 -3.02
CA LEU A 117 -1.08 16.88 -3.94
C LEU A 117 0.38 17.34 -4.07
N PHE A 118 1.11 17.41 -2.94
CA PHE A 118 2.54 17.73 -2.95
C PHE A 118 3.32 16.73 -3.82
N ARG A 119 3.05 15.42 -3.71
CA ARG A 119 3.68 14.42 -4.57
C ARG A 119 3.35 14.57 -6.05
N LEU A 120 2.11 14.88 -6.39
CA LEU A 120 1.72 15.11 -7.79
C LEU A 120 2.53 16.28 -8.40
N ILE A 121 2.81 17.32 -7.62
CA ILE A 121 3.67 18.43 -8.03
C ILE A 121 5.13 17.95 -8.20
N MET A 122 5.64 17.17 -7.24
CA MET A 122 7.01 16.62 -7.30
C MET A 122 7.24 15.70 -8.50
N TYR A 123 6.24 14.90 -8.88
CA TYR A 123 6.26 14.07 -10.10
C TYR A 123 5.99 14.86 -11.39
N LYS A 124 5.95 16.20 -11.30
CA LYS A 124 5.75 17.12 -12.44
C LYS A 124 4.46 16.84 -13.22
N ILE A 125 3.42 16.30 -12.58
CA ILE A 125 2.12 16.07 -13.23
C ILE A 125 1.60 17.40 -13.79
N PRO A 126 1.00 17.44 -15.00
CA PRO A 126 0.55 18.69 -15.59
C PRO A 126 -0.41 19.47 -14.66
N PRO A 127 -0.21 20.79 -14.43
CA PRO A 127 -1.02 21.56 -13.50
C PRO A 127 -2.54 21.46 -13.71
N PRO A 128 -3.08 21.41 -14.95
CA PRO A 128 -4.51 21.21 -15.15
C PRO A 128 -5.03 19.87 -14.60
N LEU A 129 -4.22 18.82 -14.67
CA LEU A 129 -4.55 17.50 -14.15
C LEU A 129 -4.47 17.50 -12.61
N ILE A 130 -3.48 18.16 -12.02
CA ILE A 130 -3.39 18.34 -10.56
C ILE A 130 -4.62 19.06 -10.02
N LEU A 131 -5.05 20.15 -10.66
CA LEU A 131 -6.25 20.90 -10.24
C LEU A 131 -7.52 20.04 -10.34
N LEU A 132 -7.65 19.23 -11.40
CA LEU A 132 -8.76 18.30 -11.54
C LEU A 132 -8.74 17.20 -10.46
N LEU A 133 -7.57 16.63 -10.16
CA LEU A 133 -7.39 15.63 -9.10
C LEU A 133 -7.65 16.22 -7.70
N LYS A 134 -7.20 17.45 -7.45
CA LYS A 134 -7.56 18.21 -6.24
C LYS A 134 -9.07 18.35 -6.12
N SER A 135 -9.73 18.79 -7.19
CA SER A 135 -11.20 18.89 -7.21
C SER A 135 -11.85 17.52 -6.98
N TYR A 136 -11.27 16.43 -7.46
CA TYR A 136 -11.80 15.08 -7.26
C TYR A 136 -11.71 14.57 -5.80
N ILE A 137 -10.60 14.83 -5.09
CA ILE A 137 -10.35 14.30 -3.74
C ILE A 137 -10.91 15.18 -2.61
N VAL A 138 -11.04 16.49 -2.82
CA VAL A 138 -11.49 17.46 -1.79
C VAL A 138 -13.02 17.59 -1.77
N ASP A 139 -13.57 17.85 -0.57
CA ASP A 139 -15.00 18.03 -0.28
C ASP A 139 -15.87 16.85 -0.71
N ARG A 140 -15.33 15.64 -0.51
CA ARG A 140 -16.10 14.41 -0.66
C ARG A 140 -16.90 14.13 0.59
N SER A 141 -18.04 13.50 0.40
CA SER A 141 -18.93 13.07 1.48
C SER A 141 -19.39 11.64 1.24
N PHE A 142 -19.83 10.99 2.30
CA PHE A 142 -20.40 9.66 2.23
C PHE A 142 -21.63 9.53 3.13
N THR A 143 -22.50 8.59 2.78
CA THR A 143 -23.57 8.08 3.63
C THR A 143 -23.42 6.58 3.73
N VAL A 144 -23.73 5.99 4.89
CA VAL A 144 -23.71 4.55 5.09
C VAL A 144 -25.12 4.01 4.89
N LYS A 145 -25.25 3.00 4.03
CA LYS A 145 -26.51 2.29 3.80
C LYS A 145 -26.48 0.93 4.47
N ILE A 146 -27.46 0.67 5.33
CA ILE A 146 -27.71 -0.66 5.92
C ILE A 146 -29.14 -1.03 5.56
N ASN A 147 -29.32 -2.14 4.85
CA ASN A 147 -30.62 -2.57 4.32
C ASN A 147 -31.31 -1.44 3.51
N ARG A 148 -32.40 -0.87 4.03
CA ARG A 148 -33.18 0.21 3.41
C ARG A 148 -32.96 1.58 4.05
N THR A 149 -32.12 1.68 5.07
CA THR A 149 -31.88 2.93 5.80
C THR A 149 -30.54 3.54 5.45
N PHE A 150 -30.48 4.87 5.51
CA PHE A 150 -29.29 5.66 5.25
C PHE A 150 -28.90 6.43 6.50
N SER A 151 -27.60 6.54 6.75
CA SER A 151 -27.08 7.45 7.77
C SER A 151 -27.14 8.90 7.28
N GLN A 152 -26.93 9.83 8.20
CA GLN A 152 -26.58 11.20 7.84
C GLN A 152 -25.35 11.25 6.93
N VAL A 153 -25.31 12.24 6.04
CA VAL A 153 -24.16 12.53 5.19
C VAL A 153 -23.02 13.04 6.05
N ARG A 154 -21.83 12.45 5.91
CA ARG A 154 -20.62 12.87 6.63
C ARG A 154 -19.48 13.19 5.66
N PRO A 155 -18.64 14.19 5.97
CA PRO A 155 -17.49 14.51 5.14
C PRO A 155 -16.40 13.44 5.24
N ALA A 156 -15.78 13.11 4.11
CA ALA A 156 -14.58 12.27 4.02
C ALA A 156 -13.33 13.17 4.05
N LYS A 157 -12.72 13.30 5.23
CA LYS A 157 -11.57 14.21 5.46
C LYS A 157 -10.22 13.67 5.00
N ALA A 158 -10.13 12.38 4.70
CA ALA A 158 -8.91 11.71 4.28
C ALA A 158 -9.25 10.52 3.38
N GLY A 159 -8.23 10.01 2.70
CA GLY A 159 -8.33 8.82 1.89
C GLY A 159 -8.86 9.05 0.48
N VAL A 160 -8.89 7.97 -0.28
CA VAL A 160 -9.55 7.86 -1.57
C VAL A 160 -10.67 6.84 -1.44
N VAL A 161 -11.68 6.97 -2.29
CA VAL A 161 -12.89 6.16 -2.17
C VAL A 161 -12.59 4.70 -2.49
N GLN A 162 -12.85 3.78 -1.55
CA GLN A 162 -12.70 2.35 -1.79
C GLN A 162 -13.72 1.87 -2.84
N GLY A 163 -13.24 1.37 -3.98
CA GLY A 163 -14.07 1.04 -5.15
C GLY A 163 -14.12 2.11 -6.24
N SER A 164 -13.36 3.20 -6.07
CA SER A 164 -13.04 4.15 -7.15
C SER A 164 -12.04 3.56 -8.14
N ILE A 165 -12.05 4.10 -9.36
CA ILE A 165 -11.10 3.72 -10.42
C ILE A 165 -9.78 4.48 -10.21
N LEU A 166 -9.85 5.73 -9.76
CA LEU A 166 -8.67 6.57 -9.51
C LEU A 166 -7.95 6.23 -8.19
N GLY A 167 -8.67 5.74 -7.17
CA GLY A 167 -8.11 5.48 -5.85
C GLY A 167 -6.84 4.62 -5.88
N PRO A 168 -6.84 3.46 -6.57
CA PRO A 168 -5.65 2.64 -6.78
C PRO A 168 -4.43 3.38 -7.36
N VAL A 169 -4.64 4.17 -8.42
CA VAL A 169 -3.55 4.93 -9.07
C VAL A 169 -3.00 6.01 -8.13
N LEU A 170 -3.89 6.72 -7.44
CA LEU A 170 -3.51 7.74 -6.46
C LEU A 170 -2.77 7.15 -5.26
N PHE A 171 -3.16 5.94 -4.82
CA PHE A 171 -2.46 5.23 -3.76
C PHE A 171 -1.04 4.85 -4.20
N ASN A 172 -0.88 4.29 -5.40
CA ASN A 172 0.45 3.97 -5.93
C ASN A 172 1.35 5.21 -5.97
N LEU A 173 0.84 6.34 -6.46
CA LEU A 173 1.58 7.62 -6.45
C LEU A 173 1.93 8.07 -5.04
N TYR A 174 1.05 7.82 -4.06
CA TYR A 174 1.26 8.19 -2.67
C TYR A 174 2.40 7.43 -1.98
N VAL A 175 2.62 6.17 -2.35
CA VAL A 175 3.68 5.33 -1.77
C VAL A 175 4.91 5.18 -2.67
N ASN A 176 4.92 5.85 -3.82
CA ASN A 176 5.88 5.59 -4.88
C ASN A 176 7.34 5.90 -4.54
N ASP A 177 7.62 6.79 -3.59
CA ASP A 177 8.99 7.14 -3.16
C ASP A 177 9.43 6.37 -1.91
N ILE A 178 8.86 5.18 -1.67
CA ILE A 178 9.29 4.31 -0.59
C ILE A 178 10.82 4.16 -0.62
N LEU A 179 11.45 4.23 0.56
CA LEU A 179 12.89 4.23 0.68
C LEU A 179 13.51 2.98 0.05
N LYS A 180 14.61 3.14 -0.67
CA LYS A 180 15.39 2.03 -1.26
C LYS A 180 16.75 1.97 -0.59
N SER A 181 17.28 0.76 -0.38
CA SER A 181 18.60 0.54 0.20
C SER A 181 19.32 -0.58 -0.56
N THR A 182 20.64 -0.50 -0.67
CA THR A 182 21.46 -1.39 -1.51
C THR A 182 21.35 -2.88 -1.14
N ASN A 183 21.29 -3.18 0.16
CA ASN A 183 21.22 -4.55 0.68
C ASN A 183 19.78 -5.04 0.92
N ILE A 184 18.80 -4.33 0.37
CA ILE A 184 17.38 -4.58 0.58
C ILE A 184 16.68 -4.79 -0.75
N MET A 185 15.99 -5.91 -0.87
CA MET A 185 15.00 -6.12 -1.91
C MET A 185 13.62 -5.72 -1.38
N ILE A 186 12.95 -4.82 -2.11
CA ILE A 186 11.57 -4.43 -1.84
C ILE A 186 10.68 -4.99 -2.93
N CYS A 187 9.57 -5.59 -2.53
CA CYS A 187 8.49 -6.00 -3.43
C CYS A 187 7.18 -5.44 -2.89
N MET A 188 6.44 -4.71 -3.71
CA MET A 188 5.15 -4.12 -3.33
C MET A 188 4.04 -4.62 -4.23
N TYR A 189 2.90 -4.91 -3.64
CA TYR A 189 1.65 -5.12 -4.36
C TYR A 189 0.54 -4.40 -3.61
N ALA A 190 0.10 -3.27 -4.15
CA ALA A 190 -0.84 -2.40 -3.47
C ALA A 190 -0.28 -2.01 -2.09
N ASP A 191 -1.04 -2.26 -1.03
CA ASP A 191 -0.70 -1.99 0.37
C ASP A 191 0.21 -3.04 1.01
N ASP A 192 0.37 -4.21 0.39
CA ASP A 192 1.30 -5.25 0.85
C ASP A 192 2.73 -4.91 0.44
N THR A 193 3.65 -4.89 1.40
CA THR A 193 5.07 -4.63 1.15
C THR A 193 5.93 -5.73 1.78
N ALA A 194 6.79 -6.36 0.99
CA ALA A 194 7.78 -7.31 1.44
C ALA A 194 9.18 -6.70 1.35
N ILE A 195 9.93 -6.80 2.44
CA ILE A 195 11.30 -6.28 2.59
C ILE A 195 12.19 -7.48 2.89
N LEU A 196 13.18 -7.73 2.03
CA LEU A 196 14.05 -8.88 2.15
C LEU A 196 15.52 -8.45 2.12
N SER A 197 16.34 -9.18 2.87
CA SER A 197 17.79 -9.06 2.82
C SER A 197 18.40 -10.45 2.91
N ARG A 198 19.63 -10.58 2.41
CA ARG A 198 20.39 -11.82 2.50
C ARG A 198 21.85 -11.53 2.77
N HIS A 199 22.48 -12.39 3.56
CA HIS A 199 23.90 -12.26 3.87
C HIS A 199 24.48 -13.56 4.43
N TYR A 200 25.80 -13.75 4.31
CA TYR A 200 26.51 -14.90 4.90
C TYR A 200 26.62 -14.80 6.43
N ASN A 201 26.66 -13.58 6.96
CA ASN A 201 26.69 -13.28 8.39
C ASN A 201 25.29 -12.83 8.86
N PRO A 202 24.67 -13.54 9.84
CA PRO A 202 23.32 -13.22 10.32
C PRO A 202 23.25 -11.89 11.08
N ASN A 203 24.34 -11.41 11.66
CA ASN A 203 24.39 -10.12 12.35
C ASN A 203 24.31 -8.97 11.34
N THR A 204 25.08 -9.03 10.25
CA THR A 204 25.01 -8.05 9.16
C THR A 204 23.63 -8.08 8.48
N LEU A 205 23.05 -9.26 8.27
CA LEU A 205 21.68 -9.39 7.76
C LEU A 205 20.67 -8.65 8.65
N THR A 206 20.76 -8.90 9.96
CA THR A 206 19.88 -8.28 10.96
C THR A 206 20.06 -6.76 10.97
N GLN A 207 21.30 -6.29 10.92
CA GLN A 207 21.63 -4.87 10.84
C GLN A 207 21.01 -4.23 9.59
N ASN A 208 21.19 -4.83 8.40
CA ASN A 208 20.63 -4.32 7.15
C ASN A 208 19.10 -4.14 7.24
N ILE A 209 18.38 -5.15 7.74
CA ILE A 209 16.92 -5.09 7.89
C ILE A 209 16.54 -4.01 8.92
N ASN A 210 17.15 -4.01 10.11
CA ASN A 210 16.77 -3.12 11.19
C ASN A 210 17.05 -1.64 10.85
N GLU A 211 18.20 -1.34 10.24
CA GLU A 211 18.51 0.02 9.76
C GLU A 211 17.50 0.49 8.71
N HIS A 212 17.15 -0.38 7.77
CA HIS A 212 16.15 -0.06 6.76
C HIS A 212 14.76 0.18 7.37
N LEU A 213 14.33 -0.67 8.31
CA LEU A 213 13.05 -0.51 9.01
C LEU A 213 13.00 0.77 9.84
N ALA A 214 14.11 1.18 10.48
CA ALA A 214 14.20 2.42 11.22
C ALA A 214 14.00 3.64 10.32
N HIS A 215 14.66 3.68 9.15
CA HIS A 215 14.44 4.76 8.17
C HIS A 215 13.02 4.73 7.61
N LEU A 216 12.48 3.54 7.36
CA LEU A 216 11.12 3.37 6.85
C LEU A 216 10.07 3.84 7.85
N GLU A 217 10.30 3.66 9.16
CA GLU A 217 9.44 4.18 10.21
C GLU A 217 9.36 5.71 10.19
N ILE A 218 10.50 6.38 10.01
CA ILE A 218 10.53 7.84 9.83
C ILE A 218 9.71 8.23 8.60
N TRP A 219 9.90 7.53 7.47
CA TRP A 219 9.13 7.78 6.25
C TRP A 219 7.63 7.60 6.47
N PHE A 220 7.20 6.51 7.11
CA PHE A 220 5.78 6.29 7.44
C PHE A 220 5.22 7.40 8.34
N SER A 221 6.00 7.90 9.30
CA SER A 221 5.60 8.99 10.18
C SER A 221 5.41 10.30 9.40
N VAL A 222 6.38 10.69 8.58
CA VAL A 222 6.33 11.89 7.71
C VAL A 222 5.12 11.84 6.79
N TRP A 223 4.84 10.68 6.18
CA TRP A 223 3.73 10.47 5.27
C TRP A 223 2.44 10.03 5.95
N LYS A 224 2.36 10.07 7.28
CA LYS A 224 1.14 9.74 8.05
C LYS A 224 0.52 8.37 7.70
N ILE A 225 1.37 7.42 7.31
CA ILE A 225 0.97 6.05 6.99
C ILE A 225 1.04 5.23 8.27
N ALA A 226 -0.05 4.55 8.60
CA ALA A 226 -0.12 3.68 9.77
C ALA A 226 0.13 2.24 9.35
N LEU A 227 1.07 1.56 10.00
CA LEU A 227 1.25 0.12 9.87
C LEU A 227 0.35 -0.65 10.83
N ASN A 228 0.00 -1.87 10.43
CA ASN A 228 -0.69 -2.82 11.26
C ASN A 228 0.31 -3.79 11.90
N THR A 229 0.81 -3.42 13.08
CA THR A 229 1.84 -4.17 13.81
C THR A 229 1.44 -5.62 14.14
N THR A 230 0.14 -5.90 14.27
CA THR A 230 -0.38 -7.26 14.56
C THR A 230 -0.37 -8.18 13.36
N LYS A 231 -0.40 -7.63 12.13
CA LYS A 231 -0.31 -8.41 10.89
C LYS A 231 1.06 -8.35 10.24
N THR A 232 1.94 -7.47 10.73
CA THR A 232 3.34 -7.45 10.30
C THR A 232 4.03 -8.70 10.81
N GLU A 233 4.58 -9.47 9.89
CA GLU A 233 5.21 -10.76 10.15
C GLU A 233 6.67 -10.74 9.65
N ALA A 234 7.55 -11.45 10.35
CA ALA A 234 8.94 -11.59 9.95
C ALA A 234 9.30 -13.07 9.88
N VAL A 235 9.99 -13.46 8.81
CA VAL A 235 10.35 -14.86 8.54
C VAL A 235 11.84 -14.94 8.26
N PHE A 236 12.48 -15.94 8.84
CA PHE A 236 13.90 -16.21 8.68
C PHE A 236 14.11 -17.55 7.97
N PHE A 237 14.91 -17.55 6.91
CA PHE A 237 15.18 -18.70 6.07
C PHE A 237 16.66 -19.10 6.17
N THR A 238 16.91 -20.36 6.55
CA THR A 238 18.24 -20.96 6.62
C THR A 238 18.19 -22.48 6.54
N GLN A 239 19.24 -23.10 6.02
CA GLN A 239 19.46 -24.56 6.08
C GLN A 239 20.33 -24.99 7.28
N ARG A 240 20.99 -24.06 7.96
CA ARG A 240 21.92 -24.38 9.06
C ARG A 240 21.17 -24.84 10.30
N ARG A 241 21.74 -25.83 11.00
CA ARG A 241 21.20 -26.40 12.24
C ARG A 241 22.30 -26.42 13.31
N PRO A 242 22.10 -25.79 14.49
CA PRO A 242 20.95 -24.96 14.86
C PRO A 242 20.91 -23.63 14.08
N PRO A 243 19.72 -23.02 13.87
CA PRO A 243 19.63 -21.68 13.32
C PRO A 243 20.21 -20.66 14.31
N PRO A 244 20.86 -19.58 13.83
CA PRO A 244 21.33 -18.51 14.70
C PRO A 244 20.15 -17.76 15.33
N GLU A 245 20.34 -17.26 16.54
CA GLU A 245 19.42 -16.31 17.15
C GLU A 245 19.54 -14.95 16.46
N ILE A 246 18.41 -14.43 15.98
CA ILE A 246 18.33 -13.10 15.38
C ILE A 246 17.16 -12.33 15.97
N THR A 247 17.32 -11.01 16.07
CA THR A 247 16.29 -10.11 16.59
C THR A 247 15.96 -9.06 15.55
N LEU A 248 14.76 -9.14 14.98
CA LEU A 248 14.24 -8.14 14.05
C LEU A 248 13.37 -7.14 14.82
N GLN A 249 13.71 -5.86 14.72
CA GLN A 249 12.94 -4.78 15.31
C GLN A 249 11.74 -4.50 14.39
N LYS A 250 10.50 -4.64 14.86
CA LYS A 250 9.35 -4.14 14.09
C LYS A 250 9.31 -2.61 14.20
N PRO A 251 8.78 -1.94 13.18
CA PRO A 251 8.41 -0.53 13.29
C PRO A 251 7.51 -0.29 14.52
N LYS A 252 7.76 0.79 15.27
CA LYS A 252 7.08 1.17 16.52
C LYS A 252 7.32 0.25 17.74
N ASN A 253 8.56 -0.15 17.99
CA ASN A 253 9.00 -0.84 19.21
C ASN A 253 8.29 -2.16 19.54
N SER A 254 7.68 -2.84 18.56
CA SER A 254 7.27 -4.24 18.77
C SER A 254 8.43 -5.14 18.37
N LEU A 255 8.91 -5.99 19.28
CA LEU A 255 9.93 -6.98 18.94
C LEU A 255 9.24 -8.17 18.25
N VAL A 256 9.76 -8.65 17.10
CA VAL A 256 9.53 -10.06 16.74
C VAL A 256 10.65 -10.84 17.39
N SER A 257 10.36 -11.46 18.53
CA SER A 257 11.20 -12.57 18.97
C SER A 257 10.90 -13.78 18.10
N THR A 258 11.91 -14.63 17.93
CA THR A 258 12.04 -15.84 17.11
C THR A 258 10.88 -16.86 17.09
N HIS A 259 9.78 -16.64 17.81
CA HIS A 259 8.67 -17.58 17.96
C HIS A 259 7.66 -17.58 16.79
N GLN A 260 7.78 -16.69 15.80
CA GLN A 260 6.99 -16.69 14.56
C GLN A 260 7.78 -17.11 13.31
N ILE A 261 8.93 -17.78 13.45
CA ILE A 261 9.65 -18.38 12.31
C ILE A 261 8.83 -19.59 11.83
N ARG A 262 7.96 -19.40 10.83
CA ARG A 262 7.40 -20.52 10.07
C ARG A 262 8.50 -21.13 9.22
N ARG A 263 8.97 -22.29 9.69
CA ARG A 263 9.89 -23.18 8.99
C ARG A 263 9.25 -23.59 7.67
N CYS A 264 9.79 -23.18 6.54
CA CYS A 264 9.46 -23.79 5.25
C CYS A 264 10.28 -25.09 5.16
N TYR A 265 9.66 -26.21 5.51
CA TYR A 265 10.13 -27.53 5.09
C TYR A 265 9.46 -27.88 3.75
N ASN A 266 10.22 -28.56 2.89
CA ASN A 266 9.66 -29.39 1.83
C ASN A 266 8.78 -30.49 2.42
#